data_AF-A0A960V7T8-F1
#
_entry.id   AF-A0A960V7T8-F1
#
_cell.length_a   1.000
_cell.length_b   1.000
_cell.length_c   1.000
_cell.angle_alpha   90.00
_cell.angle_beta   90.00
_cell.angle_gamma   90.00
#
_symmetry.space_group_name_H-M   'P 1'
#
loop_
_entity.id
_entity.type
_entity.pdbx_description
1 polymer ?
#
loop_
_entity_poly.entity_id
_entity_poly.type
_entity_poly.pdbx_seq_one_letter_code
_entity_poly.pdbx_strand_id
1 'polypeptide(L)'
;MINKHDLARDFSALLDKQENEQVYQSFLEKHPFFIPREFVQNHGIHFNLALKKLSLAKDYVTDFFYLSKSSDDWNCVLVELEKPQSRFFKDGSNEFHQDFVSALSQIRRWRAWFEENTNKEHFINNTLRTVRIPTPMAKNPCYIKYVLVHGRRAEYQDNHIRAGQIRAEERDDFKIMTYDSLLEGINSKGDLYIGVKTNEHVDIISDRFVDESIFSWIAPSAIRITEALKTDALNHKSAWYHYKTISGSRVLALDDVLPKIQTKG
;
A
#
# COMPACT_ATOMS: atom_id res chain seq x y z
N MET A 1 21.18 5.81 -8.04
CA MET A 1 19.82 6.40 -8.07
C MET A 1 18.95 5.48 -8.92
N ILE A 2 17.76 5.09 -8.46
CA ILE A 2 16.87 4.21 -9.24
C ILE A 2 16.43 4.94 -10.51
N ASN A 3 16.68 4.37 -11.69
CA ASN A 3 16.18 4.92 -12.94
C ASN A 3 14.70 4.54 -13.13
N LYS A 4 13.80 5.38 -12.63
CA LYS A 4 12.35 5.15 -12.74
C LYS A 4 11.85 5.12 -14.18
N HIS A 5 12.53 5.77 -15.12
CA HIS A 5 12.14 5.76 -16.53
C HIS A 5 12.37 4.38 -17.18
N ASP A 6 13.48 3.72 -16.85
CA ASP A 6 13.72 2.36 -17.33
C ASP A 6 12.75 1.37 -16.69
N LEU A 7 12.50 1.49 -15.39
CA LEU A 7 11.51 0.64 -14.71
C LEU A 7 10.08 0.84 -15.22
N ALA A 8 9.70 2.06 -15.63
CA ALA A 8 8.41 2.30 -16.27
C ALA A 8 8.29 1.61 -17.62
N ARG A 9 9.38 1.60 -18.40
CA ARG A 9 9.44 0.90 -19.68
C ARG A 9 9.35 -0.61 -19.48
N ASP A 10 10.10 -1.14 -18.51
CA ASP A 10 10.06 -2.55 -18.13
C ASP A 10 8.68 -2.98 -17.67
N PHE A 11 8.03 -2.15 -16.83
CA PHE A 11 6.67 -2.41 -16.38
C PHE A 11 5.70 -2.37 -17.55
N SER A 12 5.75 -1.33 -18.41
CA SER A 12 4.89 -1.25 -19.60
C SER A 12 5.03 -2.50 -20.48
N ALA A 13 6.26 -2.95 -20.73
CA ALA A 13 6.50 -4.17 -21.52
C ALA A 13 6.01 -5.44 -20.81
N LEU A 14 6.00 -5.47 -19.47
CA LEU A 14 5.44 -6.59 -18.70
C LEU A 14 3.92 -6.67 -18.83
N LEU A 15 3.22 -5.53 -18.90
CA LEU A 15 1.75 -5.48 -18.98
C LEU A 15 1.19 -6.12 -20.26
N ASP A 16 2.01 -6.23 -21.31
CA ASP A 16 1.65 -6.85 -22.58
C ASP A 16 1.87 -8.37 -22.60
N LYS A 17 2.50 -8.96 -21.58
CA LYS A 17 2.87 -10.38 -21.55
C LYS A 17 1.76 -11.33 -21.08
N GLN A 18 0.66 -10.79 -20.56
CA GLN A 18 -0.48 -11.57 -20.02
C GLN A 18 -0.07 -12.63 -18.99
N GLU A 19 0.90 -12.28 -18.15
CA GLU A 19 1.39 -13.13 -17.06
C GLU A 19 0.31 -13.37 -15.99
N ASN A 20 0.59 -14.27 -15.06
CA ASN A 20 -0.25 -14.43 -13.87
C ASN A 20 -0.14 -13.22 -12.93
N GLU A 21 -1.14 -13.07 -12.06
CA GLU A 21 -1.26 -11.94 -11.12
C GLU A 21 -0.04 -11.77 -10.22
N GLN A 22 0.53 -12.88 -9.74
CA GLN A 22 1.69 -12.88 -8.84
C GLN A 22 2.92 -12.21 -9.48
N VAL A 23 3.07 -12.27 -10.81
CA VAL A 23 4.17 -11.59 -11.50
C VAL A 23 4.06 -10.07 -11.37
N TYR A 24 2.86 -9.51 -11.57
CA TYR A 24 2.63 -8.06 -11.43
C TYR A 24 2.73 -7.62 -9.97
N GLN A 25 2.17 -8.40 -9.04
CA GLN A 25 2.32 -8.15 -7.61
C GLN A 25 3.80 -8.10 -7.21
N SER A 26 4.60 -9.09 -7.62
CA SER A 26 6.03 -9.15 -7.30
C SER A 26 6.79 -7.95 -7.86
N PHE A 27 6.39 -7.46 -9.04
CA PHE A 27 6.97 -6.25 -9.62
C PHE A 27 6.68 -5.01 -8.76
N LEU A 28 5.43 -4.83 -8.32
CA LEU A 28 5.05 -3.71 -7.45
C LEU A 28 5.72 -3.80 -6.06
N GLU A 29 5.89 -5.01 -5.51
CA GLU A 29 6.60 -5.19 -4.24
C GLU A 29 8.07 -4.80 -4.33
N LYS A 30 8.72 -5.11 -5.46
CA LYS A 30 10.11 -4.71 -5.72
C LYS A 30 10.26 -3.23 -6.05
N HIS A 31 9.19 -2.61 -6.57
CA HIS A 31 9.17 -1.23 -7.05
C HIS A 31 7.93 -0.47 -6.50
N PRO A 32 7.85 -0.24 -5.18
CA PRO A 32 6.60 0.12 -4.52
C PRO A 32 6.15 1.58 -4.72
N PHE A 33 6.92 2.35 -5.48
CA PHE A 33 6.46 3.61 -6.07
C PHE A 33 5.40 3.40 -7.18
N PHE A 34 5.20 2.18 -7.71
CA PHE A 34 4.08 1.83 -8.59
C PHE A 34 2.77 1.53 -7.86
N ILE A 35 2.80 1.32 -6.53
CA ILE A 35 1.58 1.12 -5.75
C ILE A 35 0.69 2.37 -5.88
N PRO A 36 -0.64 2.21 -6.05
CA PRO A 36 -1.60 3.32 -6.09
C PRO A 36 -1.42 4.37 -4.98
N ARG A 37 -1.86 5.61 -5.25
CA ARG A 37 -1.75 6.77 -4.33
C ARG A 37 -3.10 7.45 -4.06
N GLU A 38 -4.18 6.81 -4.45
CA GLU A 38 -5.55 7.25 -4.29
C GLU A 38 -5.88 7.32 -2.81
N PHE A 39 -6.55 8.39 -2.38
CA PHE A 39 -6.84 8.67 -0.97
C PHE A 39 -5.61 8.94 -0.10
N VAL A 40 -4.43 9.17 -0.69
CA VAL A 40 -3.30 9.76 0.04
C VAL A 40 -3.64 11.21 0.43
N GLN A 41 -3.42 11.53 1.69
CA GLN A 41 -3.71 12.80 2.34
C GLN A 41 -2.43 13.63 2.46
N ASN A 42 -2.55 14.82 3.05
CA ASN A 42 -1.48 15.81 3.11
C ASN A 42 -0.23 15.37 3.88
N HIS A 43 -0.30 14.38 4.78
CA HIS A 43 0.90 13.81 5.42
C HIS A 43 1.51 12.62 4.67
N GLY A 44 1.00 12.29 3.48
CA GLY A 44 1.47 11.17 2.67
C GLY A 44 1.06 9.81 3.24
N ILE A 45 1.72 8.77 2.74
CA ILE A 45 1.57 7.40 3.26
C ILE A 45 2.31 7.33 4.59
N HIS A 46 1.59 6.91 5.62
CA HIS A 46 2.12 6.81 6.97
C HIS A 46 3.32 5.87 7.01
N PHE A 47 4.45 6.38 7.50
CA PHE A 47 5.73 5.67 7.56
C PHE A 47 6.28 5.18 6.23
N ASN A 48 5.77 5.72 5.11
CA ASN A 48 6.07 5.19 3.80
C ASN A 48 5.90 3.66 3.74
N LEU A 49 4.89 3.11 4.43
CA LEU A 49 4.69 1.66 4.58
C LEU A 49 3.46 1.20 3.80
N ALA A 50 3.66 0.23 2.92
CA ALA A 50 2.59 -0.60 2.36
C ALA A 50 2.70 -2.04 2.90
N LEU A 51 1.61 -2.58 3.42
CA LEU A 51 1.50 -3.96 3.86
C LEU A 51 1.01 -4.83 2.70
N LYS A 52 1.79 -5.82 2.28
CA LYS A 52 1.34 -6.80 1.28
C LYS A 52 0.50 -7.89 1.94
N LYS A 53 -0.49 -8.42 1.22
CA LYS A 53 -1.30 -9.57 1.67
C LYS A 53 -1.84 -9.40 3.09
N LEU A 54 -2.33 -8.21 3.44
CA LEU A 54 -2.89 -7.96 4.76
C LEU A 54 -4.23 -8.70 4.87
N SER A 55 -4.29 -9.67 5.80
CA SER A 55 -5.51 -10.39 6.13
C SER A 55 -6.42 -9.52 6.98
N LEU A 56 -7.65 -9.31 6.51
CA LEU A 56 -8.76 -8.68 7.24
C LEU A 56 -9.50 -9.73 8.06
N ALA A 57 -9.71 -10.90 7.45
CA ALA A 57 -10.30 -12.10 8.02
C ALA A 57 -9.72 -13.34 7.32
N LYS A 58 -10.15 -14.54 7.73
CA LYS A 58 -9.68 -15.81 7.15
C LYS A 58 -9.77 -15.85 5.62
N ASP A 59 -10.85 -15.32 5.06
CA ASP A 59 -11.15 -15.38 3.63
C ASP A 59 -10.98 -14.04 2.91
N TYR A 60 -10.48 -13.00 3.61
CA TYR A 60 -10.31 -11.66 3.07
C TYR A 60 -8.87 -11.19 3.23
N VAL A 61 -8.17 -11.12 2.10
CA VAL A 61 -6.78 -10.70 2.01
C VAL A 61 -6.68 -9.64 0.91
N THR A 62 -6.06 -8.51 1.23
CA THR A 62 -5.78 -7.43 0.28
C THR A 62 -4.50 -7.71 -0.51
N ASP A 63 -4.31 -7.14 -1.69
CA ASP A 63 -2.98 -7.18 -2.33
C ASP A 63 -2.01 -6.24 -1.64
N PHE A 64 -2.46 -4.99 -1.44
CA PHE A 64 -1.78 -4.02 -0.63
C PHE A 64 -2.74 -3.31 0.31
N PHE A 65 -2.20 -2.87 1.44
CA PHE A 65 -2.85 -1.97 2.36
C PHE A 65 -1.89 -0.88 2.76
N TYR A 66 -2.38 0.36 2.87
CA TYR A 66 -1.59 1.42 3.51
C TYR A 66 -2.48 2.37 4.31
N LEU A 67 -1.84 3.00 5.30
CA LEU A 67 -2.42 4.11 6.03
C LEU A 67 -1.97 5.42 5.39
N SER A 68 -2.91 6.33 5.22
CA SER A 68 -2.64 7.73 4.98
C SER A 68 -3.32 8.52 6.08
N LYS A 69 -2.78 9.69 6.43
CA LYS A 69 -3.32 10.50 7.52
C LYS A 69 -3.35 11.99 7.19
N SER A 70 -4.32 12.69 7.77
CA SER A 70 -4.29 14.13 7.99
C SER A 70 -3.93 14.41 9.45
N SER A 71 -4.17 15.61 9.96
CA SER A 71 -4.10 15.88 11.40
C SER A 71 -5.29 15.30 12.17
N ASP A 72 -6.42 15.09 11.49
CA ASP A 72 -7.72 14.87 12.11
C ASP A 72 -8.32 13.48 11.81
N ASP A 73 -7.79 12.76 10.83
CA ASP A 73 -8.33 11.47 10.41
C ASP A 73 -7.28 10.57 9.73
N TRP A 74 -7.68 9.31 9.53
CA TRP A 74 -6.94 8.29 8.79
C TRP A 74 -7.76 7.75 7.63
N ASN A 75 -7.12 7.66 6.46
CA ASN A 75 -7.56 6.77 5.40
C ASN A 75 -6.88 5.40 5.56
N CYS A 76 -7.69 4.37 5.73
CA CYS A 76 -7.30 2.96 5.68
C CYS A 76 -7.54 2.45 4.26
N VAL A 77 -6.51 2.45 3.42
CA VAL A 77 -6.65 2.19 1.99
C VAL A 77 -6.34 0.72 1.69
N LEU A 78 -7.34 0.01 1.17
CA LEU A 78 -7.25 -1.37 0.71
C LEU A 78 -7.13 -1.37 -0.82
N VAL A 79 -6.17 -2.10 -1.34
CA VAL A 79 -5.90 -2.23 -2.77
C VAL A 79 -6.11 -3.67 -3.20
N GLU A 80 -6.93 -3.84 -4.24
CA GLU A 80 -7.07 -5.08 -5.00
C GLU A 80 -6.44 -4.90 -6.39
N LEU A 81 -5.68 -5.90 -6.82
CA LEU A 81 -5.07 -6.00 -8.13
C LEU A 81 -5.74 -7.13 -8.90
N GLU A 82 -6.37 -6.78 -10.01
CA GLU A 82 -6.73 -7.76 -11.04
C GLU A 82 -5.62 -7.86 -12.07
N LYS A 83 -5.73 -8.72 -13.07
CA LYS A 83 -4.71 -8.82 -14.12
C LYS A 83 -4.84 -7.66 -15.13
N PRO A 84 -3.74 -7.22 -15.77
CA PRO A 84 -3.82 -6.23 -16.86
C PRO A 84 -4.65 -6.72 -18.04
N GLN A 85 -4.68 -8.03 -18.30
CA GLN A 85 -5.51 -8.64 -19.34
C GLN A 85 -6.96 -8.92 -18.89
N SER A 86 -7.34 -8.64 -17.64
CA SER A 86 -8.72 -8.72 -17.20
C SER A 86 -9.56 -7.67 -17.92
N ARG A 87 -10.74 -8.06 -18.39
CA ARG A 87 -11.57 -7.21 -19.24
C ARG A 87 -12.59 -6.41 -18.45
N PHE A 88 -12.87 -5.20 -18.90
CA PHE A 88 -13.98 -4.38 -18.40
C PHE A 88 -15.30 -4.74 -19.09
N PHE A 89 -15.29 -5.00 -20.39
CA PHE A 89 -16.51 -5.16 -21.21
C PHE A 89 -16.47 -6.43 -22.05
N LYS A 90 -17.66 -6.99 -22.32
CA LYS A 90 -17.82 -8.10 -23.26
C LYS A 90 -17.55 -7.63 -24.70
N ASP A 91 -17.16 -8.56 -25.56
CA ASP A 91 -16.97 -8.28 -26.99
C ASP A 91 -18.28 -7.82 -27.63
N GLY A 92 -18.19 -6.76 -28.45
CA GLY A 92 -19.34 -6.25 -29.21
C GLY A 92 -20.46 -5.62 -28.38
N SER A 93 -20.29 -5.42 -27.07
CA SER A 93 -21.32 -4.79 -26.23
C SER A 93 -20.74 -3.79 -25.22
N ASN A 94 -21.62 -3.04 -24.55
CA ASN A 94 -21.28 -2.17 -23.41
C ASN A 94 -21.66 -2.82 -22.07
N GLU A 95 -21.85 -4.13 -22.05
CA GLU A 95 -22.06 -4.88 -20.81
C GLU A 95 -20.72 -5.20 -20.16
N PHE A 96 -20.67 -5.16 -18.83
CA PHE A 96 -19.47 -5.53 -18.11
C PHE A 96 -19.11 -7.01 -18.30
N HIS A 97 -17.81 -7.26 -18.44
CA HIS A 97 -17.25 -8.60 -18.47
C HIS A 97 -17.26 -9.23 -17.08
N GLN A 98 -17.27 -10.56 -17.00
CA GLN A 98 -17.31 -11.27 -15.72
C GLN A 98 -16.08 -10.97 -14.85
N ASP A 99 -14.91 -10.72 -15.44
CA ASP A 99 -13.71 -10.34 -14.67
C ASP A 99 -13.97 -9.09 -13.84
N PHE A 100 -14.49 -8.02 -14.47
CA PHE A 100 -14.78 -6.78 -13.78
C PHE A 100 -15.93 -6.92 -12.78
N VAL A 101 -16.97 -7.71 -13.11
CA VAL A 101 -18.05 -8.02 -12.16
C VAL A 101 -17.52 -8.74 -10.91
N SER A 102 -16.60 -9.70 -11.08
CA SER A 102 -15.96 -10.42 -9.97
C SER A 102 -15.09 -9.50 -9.12
N ALA A 103 -14.30 -8.62 -9.76
CA ALA A 103 -13.49 -7.63 -9.07
C ALA A 103 -14.33 -6.66 -8.23
N LEU A 104 -15.43 -6.14 -8.80
CA LEU A 104 -16.40 -5.33 -8.06
C LEU A 104 -17.05 -6.11 -6.91
N SER A 105 -17.34 -7.40 -7.12
CA SER A 105 -17.87 -8.28 -6.06
C SER A 105 -16.90 -8.40 -4.89
N GLN A 106 -15.59 -8.52 -5.15
CA GLN A 106 -14.57 -8.55 -4.10
C GLN A 106 -14.59 -7.28 -3.25
N ILE A 107 -14.60 -6.10 -3.87
CA ILE A 107 -14.69 -4.81 -3.16
C ILE A 107 -15.98 -4.73 -2.33
N ARG A 108 -17.10 -5.18 -2.88
CA ARG A 108 -18.39 -5.23 -2.16
C ARG A 108 -18.35 -6.18 -0.97
N ARG A 109 -17.65 -7.32 -1.05
CA ARG A 109 -17.47 -8.26 0.06
C ARG A 109 -16.69 -7.63 1.22
N TRP A 110 -15.59 -6.94 0.93
CA TRP A 110 -14.85 -6.22 1.98
C TRP A 110 -15.71 -5.13 2.63
N ARG A 111 -16.46 -4.37 1.81
CA ARG A 111 -17.37 -3.35 2.32
C ARG A 111 -18.43 -3.93 3.25
N ALA A 112 -19.12 -4.99 2.84
CA ALA A 112 -20.09 -5.69 3.66
C ALA A 112 -19.46 -6.21 4.96
N TRP A 113 -18.20 -6.69 4.91
CA TRP A 113 -17.49 -7.12 6.11
C TRP A 113 -17.23 -5.97 7.11
N PHE A 114 -16.95 -4.76 6.61
CA PHE A 114 -16.74 -3.55 7.41
C PHE A 114 -18.02 -2.82 7.84
N GLU A 115 -19.20 -3.19 7.30
CA GLU A 115 -20.50 -2.70 7.79
C GLU A 115 -20.78 -3.21 9.20
N GLU A 116 -20.24 -4.37 9.55
CA GLU A 116 -20.22 -4.88 10.92
C GLU A 116 -19.24 -4.09 11.79
N ASN A 117 -19.76 -3.29 12.71
CA ASN A 117 -18.95 -2.42 13.57
C ASN A 117 -17.89 -3.19 14.36
N THR A 118 -18.20 -4.41 14.82
CA THR A 118 -17.25 -5.26 15.55
C THR A 118 -16.04 -5.65 14.72
N ASN A 119 -16.24 -5.95 13.43
CA ASN A 119 -15.14 -6.24 12.49
C ASN A 119 -14.29 -5.01 12.25
N LYS A 120 -14.94 -3.86 12.03
CA LYS A 120 -14.26 -2.58 11.81
C LYS A 120 -13.44 -2.16 13.03
N GLU A 121 -14.01 -2.24 14.23
CA GLU A 121 -13.32 -1.94 15.49
C GLU A 121 -12.16 -2.90 15.73
N HIS A 122 -12.36 -4.20 15.51
CA HIS A 122 -11.30 -5.20 15.64
C HIS A 122 -10.14 -4.90 14.68
N PHE A 123 -10.43 -4.60 13.42
CA PHE A 123 -9.42 -4.22 12.44
C PHE A 123 -8.62 -2.98 12.88
N ILE A 124 -9.31 -1.91 13.26
CA ILE A 124 -8.67 -0.63 13.62
C ILE A 124 -7.87 -0.73 14.93
N ASN A 125 -8.42 -1.41 15.93
CA ASN A 125 -7.89 -1.41 17.29
C ASN A 125 -6.94 -2.57 17.58
N ASN A 126 -6.98 -3.65 16.79
CA ASN A 126 -6.12 -4.81 16.97
C ASN A 126 -5.17 -4.97 15.78
N THR A 127 -5.69 -5.12 14.55
CA THR A 127 -4.86 -5.36 13.37
C THR A 127 -3.91 -4.18 13.10
N LEU A 128 -4.41 -2.96 13.17
CA LEU A 128 -3.63 -1.75 12.86
C LEU A 128 -2.90 -1.13 14.05
N ARG A 129 -3.11 -1.63 15.26
CA ARG A 129 -2.60 -1.01 16.51
C ARG A 129 -1.11 -0.68 16.48
N THR A 130 -0.30 -1.59 15.96
CA THR A 130 1.17 -1.44 15.92
C THR A 130 1.64 -0.33 14.99
N VAL A 131 0.90 -0.08 13.91
CA VAL A 131 1.29 0.86 12.85
C VAL A 131 0.51 2.17 12.88
N ARG A 132 -0.57 2.26 13.66
CA ARG A 132 -1.44 3.44 13.73
C ARG A 132 -1.04 4.36 14.89
N ILE A 133 0.08 5.04 14.71
CA ILE A 133 0.71 5.90 15.72
C ILE A 133 1.08 7.28 15.11
N PRO A 134 1.36 8.34 15.89
CA PRO A 134 1.47 8.42 17.35
C PRO A 134 0.12 8.32 18.08
N THR A 135 0.16 7.92 19.35
CA THR A 135 -1.02 7.70 20.22
C THR A 135 -2.06 8.84 20.22
N PRO A 136 -1.70 10.14 20.17
CA PRO A 136 -2.68 11.22 20.09
C PRO A 136 -3.57 11.11 18.85
N MET A 137 -3.01 10.66 17.71
CA MET A 137 -3.74 10.45 16.47
C MET A 137 -4.42 9.08 16.41
N ALA A 138 -4.06 8.15 17.30
CA ALA A 138 -4.69 6.83 17.37
C ALA A 138 -6.16 6.87 17.83
N LYS A 139 -6.69 8.05 18.19
CA LYS A 139 -8.12 8.25 18.47
C LYS A 139 -8.89 8.86 17.29
N ASN A 140 -8.17 9.34 16.27
CA ASN A 140 -8.78 9.97 15.12
C ASN A 140 -9.64 8.94 14.35
N PRO A 141 -10.76 9.38 13.73
CA PRO A 141 -11.59 8.53 12.90
C PRO A 141 -10.77 7.87 11.79
N CYS A 142 -11.15 6.62 11.47
CA CYS A 142 -10.58 5.85 10.37
C CYS A 142 -11.65 5.61 9.32
N TYR A 143 -11.37 6.01 8.08
CA TYR A 143 -12.21 5.81 6.92
C TYR A 143 -11.64 4.69 6.06
N ILE A 144 -12.44 3.65 5.83
CA ILE A 144 -12.04 2.55 4.95
C ILE A 144 -12.20 3.03 3.51
N LYS A 145 -11.13 2.90 2.72
CA LYS A 145 -11.04 3.32 1.34
C LYS A 145 -10.64 2.12 0.48
N TYR A 146 -11.10 2.07 -0.75
CA TYR A 146 -10.92 0.95 -1.66
C TYR A 146 -10.34 1.42 -2.99
N VAL A 147 -9.32 0.72 -3.46
CA VAL A 147 -8.75 0.94 -4.79
C VAL A 147 -8.75 -0.39 -5.52
N LEU A 148 -9.35 -0.42 -6.70
CA LEU A 148 -9.27 -1.55 -7.62
C LEU A 148 -8.37 -1.17 -8.80
N VAL A 149 -7.31 -1.93 -9.03
CA VAL A 149 -6.49 -1.81 -10.25
C VAL A 149 -6.91 -2.94 -11.20
N HIS A 150 -7.49 -2.59 -12.34
CA HIS A 150 -8.08 -3.54 -13.28
C HIS A 150 -7.75 -3.19 -14.73
N GLY A 151 -7.38 -4.19 -15.52
CA GLY A 151 -7.34 -4.08 -16.97
C GLY A 151 -6.40 -2.99 -17.53
N ARG A 152 -6.58 -2.71 -18.84
CA ARG A 152 -5.89 -1.63 -19.56
C ARG A 152 -6.89 -0.55 -19.98
N ARG A 153 -6.43 0.70 -19.98
CA ARG A 153 -7.18 1.88 -20.42
C ARG A 153 -7.67 1.77 -21.88
N ALA A 154 -6.91 1.09 -22.73
CA ALA A 154 -7.19 0.96 -24.16
C ALA A 154 -8.59 0.39 -24.47
N GLU A 155 -9.22 -0.35 -23.55
CA GLU A 155 -10.55 -0.93 -23.77
C GLU A 155 -11.70 0.10 -23.78
N TYR A 156 -11.49 1.28 -23.16
CA TYR A 156 -12.55 2.28 -22.99
C TYR A 156 -12.14 3.74 -23.20
N GLN A 157 -10.85 4.05 -23.35
CA GLN A 157 -10.36 5.45 -23.40
C GLN A 157 -11.06 6.32 -24.46
N ASP A 158 -11.36 5.74 -25.63
CA ASP A 158 -11.96 6.44 -26.76
C ASP A 158 -13.49 6.27 -26.81
N ASN A 159 -14.09 5.67 -25.78
CA ASN A 159 -15.54 5.43 -25.67
C ASN A 159 -16.08 6.07 -24.39
N HIS A 160 -16.66 7.27 -24.54
CA HIS A 160 -17.20 8.05 -23.43
C HIS A 160 -18.32 7.34 -22.66
N ILE A 161 -19.09 6.45 -23.29
CA ILE A 161 -20.15 5.67 -22.63
C ILE A 161 -19.50 4.66 -21.68
N ARG A 162 -18.53 3.88 -22.18
CA ARG A 162 -17.79 2.90 -21.38
C ARG A 162 -17.02 3.58 -20.24
N ALA A 163 -16.34 4.69 -20.53
CA ALA A 163 -15.68 5.50 -19.50
C ALA A 163 -16.66 6.02 -18.45
N GLY A 164 -17.88 6.41 -18.87
CA GLY A 164 -18.96 6.83 -17.98
C GLY A 164 -19.48 5.70 -17.09
N GLN A 165 -19.63 4.49 -17.63
CA GLN A 165 -20.06 3.31 -16.88
C GLN A 165 -19.04 2.92 -15.80
N ILE A 166 -17.75 2.93 -16.11
CA ILE A 166 -16.70 2.67 -15.10
C ILE A 166 -16.74 3.75 -14.00
N ARG A 167 -16.83 5.03 -14.37
CA ARG A 167 -16.96 6.12 -13.39
C ARG A 167 -18.20 6.00 -12.52
N ALA A 168 -19.29 5.44 -13.04
CA ALA A 168 -20.54 5.27 -12.29
C ALA A 168 -20.43 4.19 -11.20
N GLU A 169 -19.46 3.28 -11.28
CA GLU A 169 -19.19 2.30 -10.21
C GLU A 169 -18.33 2.88 -9.08
N GLU A 170 -17.61 3.98 -9.32
CA GLU A 170 -16.79 4.65 -8.31
C GLU A 170 -17.64 5.36 -7.24
N ARG A 171 -17.03 5.57 -6.07
CA ARG A 171 -17.61 6.33 -4.95
C ARG A 171 -16.58 7.28 -4.35
N ASP A 172 -16.99 8.05 -3.35
CA ASP A 172 -16.11 8.91 -2.55
C ASP A 172 -15.07 8.12 -1.73
N ASP A 173 -15.31 6.83 -1.54
CA ASP A 173 -14.41 5.90 -0.86
C ASP A 173 -13.91 4.75 -1.74
N PHE A 174 -14.25 4.74 -3.03
CA PHE A 174 -13.84 3.69 -3.96
C PHE A 174 -13.38 4.26 -5.31
N LYS A 175 -12.16 3.90 -5.71
CA LYS A 175 -11.57 4.30 -6.99
C LYS A 175 -11.19 3.08 -7.84
N ILE A 176 -11.41 3.20 -9.14
CA ILE A 176 -11.04 2.20 -10.14
C ILE A 176 -9.94 2.79 -11.01
N MET A 177 -8.83 2.07 -11.10
CA MET A 177 -7.67 2.45 -11.89
C MET A 177 -7.35 1.37 -12.91
N THR A 178 -6.64 1.77 -13.96
CA THR A 178 -6.01 0.82 -14.88
C THR A 178 -4.54 0.68 -14.55
N TYR A 179 -3.92 -0.39 -15.02
CA TYR A 179 -2.47 -0.53 -14.92
C TYR A 179 -1.70 0.59 -15.61
N ASP A 180 -2.28 1.21 -16.65
CA ASP A 180 -1.71 2.38 -17.31
C ASP A 180 -1.57 3.58 -16.36
N SER A 181 -2.55 3.78 -15.48
CA SER A 181 -2.53 4.86 -14.49
C SER A 181 -1.42 4.69 -13.44
N LEU A 182 -0.89 3.48 -13.24
CA LEU A 182 0.23 3.25 -12.32
C LEU A 182 1.55 3.80 -12.88
N LEU A 183 1.69 3.86 -14.21
CA LEU A 183 2.84 4.45 -14.91
C LEU A 183 2.82 5.99 -14.84
N GLU A 184 1.68 6.59 -14.49
CA GLU A 184 1.52 8.03 -14.43
C GLU A 184 2.06 8.58 -13.09
N GLY A 185 2.71 9.75 -13.17
CA GLY A 185 3.22 10.46 -11.99
C GLY A 185 4.33 9.73 -11.21
N ILE A 186 4.95 8.67 -11.74
CA ILE A 186 5.99 7.90 -11.02
C ILE A 186 7.16 8.75 -10.51
N ASN A 187 7.45 9.87 -11.17
CA ASN A 187 8.52 10.77 -10.79
C ASN A 187 8.20 11.55 -9.51
N SER A 188 6.92 11.82 -9.21
CA SER A 188 6.50 12.48 -7.97
C SER A 188 6.26 11.49 -6.81
N LYS A 189 6.15 10.19 -7.10
CA LYS A 189 5.89 9.16 -6.07
C LYS A 189 7.19 8.76 -5.35
N GLY A 190 7.24 8.98 -4.04
CA GLY A 190 8.30 8.43 -3.18
C GLY A 190 8.30 6.90 -3.14
N ASP A 191 9.44 6.34 -2.76
CA ASP A 191 9.59 4.90 -2.49
C ASP A 191 8.86 4.52 -1.19
N LEU A 192 8.56 3.23 -1.01
CA LEU A 192 7.92 2.73 0.20
C LEU A 192 8.65 1.50 0.74
N TYR A 193 8.53 1.28 2.04
CA TYR A 193 8.70 -0.02 2.65
C TYR A 193 7.55 -0.96 2.30
N ILE A 194 7.87 -2.21 1.99
CA ILE A 194 6.93 -3.33 1.95
C ILE A 194 7.03 -4.08 3.27
N GLY A 195 5.88 -4.21 3.94
CA GLY A 195 5.74 -4.95 5.17
C GLY A 195 4.83 -6.16 5.05
N VAL A 196 5.03 -7.16 5.91
CA VAL A 196 4.10 -8.26 6.17
C VAL A 196 3.65 -8.16 7.62
N LYS A 197 2.34 -8.00 7.84
CA LYS A 197 1.78 -7.97 9.20
C LYS A 197 1.52 -9.38 9.70
N THR A 198 2.09 -9.71 10.85
CA THR A 198 1.74 -10.90 11.65
C THR A 198 1.00 -10.46 12.91
N ASN A 199 0.56 -11.40 13.75
CA ASN A 199 -0.09 -11.05 15.03
C ASN A 199 0.86 -10.27 15.95
N GLU A 200 2.15 -10.58 15.93
CA GLU A 200 3.15 -10.05 16.88
C GLU A 200 3.99 -8.92 16.29
N HIS A 201 4.35 -9.02 15.00
CA HIS A 201 5.34 -8.15 14.36
C HIS A 201 4.86 -7.59 13.03
N VAL A 202 5.46 -6.48 12.62
CA VAL A 202 5.53 -6.06 11.22
C VAL A 202 6.90 -6.42 10.67
N ASP A 203 6.94 -7.32 9.71
CA ASP A 203 8.18 -7.68 9.02
C ASP A 203 8.38 -6.73 7.85
N ILE A 204 9.35 -5.84 7.91
CA ILE A 204 9.75 -5.02 6.77
C ILE A 204 10.69 -5.86 5.91
N ILE A 205 10.23 -6.19 4.71
CA ILE A 205 10.91 -7.08 3.77
C ILE A 205 11.61 -6.34 2.62
N SER A 206 11.47 -5.02 2.57
CA SER A 206 12.30 -4.19 1.69
C SER A 206 13.75 -4.21 2.13
N ASP A 207 14.68 -4.22 1.19
CA ASP A 207 16.13 -4.20 1.47
C ASP A 207 16.73 -2.79 1.46
N ARG A 208 15.96 -1.81 0.99
CA ARG A 208 16.41 -0.42 0.84
C ARG A 208 15.81 0.46 1.94
N PHE A 209 16.66 1.27 2.55
CA PHE A 209 16.29 2.33 3.47
C PHE A 209 15.57 3.46 2.72
N VAL A 210 14.37 3.77 3.19
CA VAL A 210 13.52 4.87 2.67
C VAL A 210 13.67 6.09 3.59
N ASP A 211 13.29 5.92 4.85
CA ASP A 211 13.46 6.91 5.92
C ASP A 211 13.46 6.26 7.30
N GLU A 212 13.72 7.07 8.32
CA GLU A 212 13.91 6.61 9.70
C GLU A 212 12.63 6.61 10.58
N SER A 213 11.52 7.15 10.08
CA SER A 213 10.31 7.44 10.85
C SER A 213 9.72 6.18 11.47
N ILE A 214 9.57 5.11 10.69
CA ILE A 214 9.00 3.86 11.18
C ILE A 214 9.79 3.30 12.38
N PHE A 215 11.12 3.38 12.32
CA PHE A 215 12.03 2.92 13.37
C PHE A 215 12.09 3.87 14.56
N SER A 216 11.79 5.14 14.35
CA SER A 216 11.82 6.16 15.40
C SER A 216 10.58 6.11 16.30
N TRP A 217 9.45 5.66 15.77
CA TRP A 217 8.15 5.73 16.46
C TRP A 217 7.60 4.38 16.89
N ILE A 218 7.86 3.29 16.15
CA ILE A 218 7.38 1.96 16.53
C ILE A 218 8.39 1.30 17.48
N ALA A 219 7.87 0.56 18.46
CA ALA A 219 8.71 -0.19 19.40
C ALA A 219 9.60 -1.21 18.64
N PRO A 220 10.91 -1.30 18.94
CA PRO A 220 11.82 -2.22 18.25
C PRO A 220 11.37 -3.68 18.33
N SER A 221 10.68 -4.07 19.40
CA SER A 221 10.13 -5.42 19.60
C SER A 221 8.91 -5.72 18.74
N ALA A 222 8.33 -4.73 18.05
CA ALA A 222 7.14 -4.90 17.23
C ALA A 222 7.45 -4.87 15.72
N ILE A 223 8.73 -4.72 15.35
CA ILE A 223 9.22 -4.73 13.97
C ILE A 223 10.34 -5.75 13.83
N ARG A 224 10.39 -6.40 12.67
CA ARG A 224 11.58 -7.12 12.20
C ARG A 224 11.99 -6.59 10.84
N ILE A 225 13.28 -6.58 10.55
CA ILE A 225 13.83 -6.09 9.27
C ILE A 225 14.77 -7.13 8.65
N THR A 226 15.02 -7.05 7.35
CA THR A 226 16.07 -7.85 6.72
C THR A 226 17.46 -7.36 7.13
N GLU A 227 18.46 -8.24 7.09
CA GLU A 227 19.87 -7.83 7.31
C GLU A 227 20.33 -6.82 6.26
N ALA A 228 19.84 -6.94 5.03
CA ALA A 228 20.14 -5.99 3.96
C ALA A 228 19.59 -4.59 4.30
N LEU A 229 18.35 -4.49 4.78
CA LEU A 229 17.77 -3.21 5.21
C LEU A 229 18.53 -2.60 6.39
N LYS A 230 18.92 -3.43 7.36
CA LYS A 230 19.71 -2.98 8.51
C LYS A 230 21.04 -2.38 8.06
N THR A 231 21.71 -3.06 7.14
CA THR A 231 22.98 -2.61 6.55
C THR A 231 22.78 -1.32 5.74
N ASP A 232 21.75 -1.26 4.90
CA ASP A 232 21.48 -0.07 4.08
C ASP A 232 21.10 1.14 4.95
N ALA A 233 20.33 0.93 6.03
CA ALA A 233 20.01 1.98 6.99
C ALA A 233 21.29 2.59 7.61
N LEU A 234 22.24 1.74 8.04
CA LEU A 234 23.53 2.17 8.60
C LEU A 234 24.37 2.96 7.57
N ASN A 235 24.37 2.53 6.30
CA ASN A 235 25.04 3.25 5.21
C ASN A 235 24.44 4.64 4.96
N HIS A 236 23.17 4.84 5.33
CA HIS A 236 22.46 6.12 5.24
C HIS A 236 22.45 6.91 6.56
N LYS A 237 23.38 6.65 7.48
CA LYS A 237 23.44 7.33 8.79
C LYS A 237 23.48 8.86 8.71
N SER A 238 24.08 9.43 7.66
CA SER A 238 24.12 10.88 7.45
C SER A 238 22.74 11.50 7.16
N ALA A 239 21.74 10.70 6.80
CA ALA A 239 20.37 11.15 6.52
C ALA A 239 19.46 11.08 7.75
N TRP A 240 19.94 10.59 8.89
CA TRP A 240 19.15 10.48 10.13
C TRP A 240 19.04 11.83 10.84
N TYR A 241 17.86 12.17 11.33
CA TYR A 241 17.52 13.47 11.92
C TYR A 241 16.60 13.38 13.15
N HIS A 242 16.02 12.22 13.46
CA HIS A 242 15.20 11.98 14.63
C HIS A 242 16.09 11.75 15.84
N TYR A 243 15.82 12.49 16.91
CA TYR A 243 16.54 12.38 18.17
C TYR A 243 15.64 11.94 19.30
N LYS A 244 16.23 11.28 20.29
CA LYS A 244 15.58 11.00 21.57
C LYS A 244 16.54 11.25 22.73
N THR A 245 15.97 11.42 23.90
CA THR A 245 16.74 11.62 25.13
C THR A 245 16.95 10.27 25.81
N ILE A 246 18.20 9.88 26.00
CA ILE A 246 18.60 8.69 26.77
C ILE A 246 19.52 9.16 27.88
N SER A 247 19.15 8.87 29.14
CA SER A 247 19.95 9.23 30.32
C SER A 247 20.38 10.72 30.33
N GLY A 248 19.48 11.61 29.91
CA GLY A 248 19.71 13.05 29.83
C GLY A 248 20.49 13.53 28.60
N SER A 249 20.97 12.64 27.74
CA SER A 249 21.70 12.99 26.51
C SER A 249 20.83 12.84 25.27
N ARG A 250 20.96 13.80 24.34
CA ARG A 250 20.29 13.76 23.04
C ARG A 250 21.10 12.87 22.08
N VAL A 251 20.50 11.76 21.64
CA VAL A 251 21.11 10.80 20.70
C VAL A 251 20.22 10.59 19.48
N LEU A 252 20.79 10.18 18.35
CA LEU A 252 20.00 9.79 17.18
C LEU A 252 19.13 8.58 17.56
N ALA A 253 17.87 8.60 17.16
CA ALA A 253 16.91 7.56 17.54
C ALA A 253 17.38 6.18 17.05
N LEU A 254 17.88 6.10 15.82
CA LEU A 254 18.31 4.86 15.19
C LEU A 254 19.60 4.27 15.80
N ASP A 255 20.46 5.08 16.41
CA ASP A 255 21.64 4.57 17.13
C ASP A 255 21.25 3.66 18.31
N ASP A 256 20.10 3.89 18.93
CA ASP A 256 19.58 3.05 20.00
C ASP A 256 18.56 2.01 19.53
N VAL A 257 17.81 2.30 18.46
CA VAL A 257 16.75 1.40 17.96
C VAL A 257 17.30 0.28 17.10
N LEU A 258 18.14 0.56 16.09
CA LEU A 258 18.59 -0.47 15.14
C LEU A 258 19.29 -1.67 15.80
N PRO A 259 20.10 -1.51 16.87
CA PRO A 259 20.67 -2.67 17.57
C PRO A 259 19.65 -3.57 18.26
N LYS A 260 18.45 -3.04 18.58
CA LYS A 260 17.38 -3.75 19.30
C LYS A 260 16.35 -4.38 18.37
N ILE A 261 16.30 -3.98 17.10
CA ILE A 261 15.41 -4.58 16.11
C ILE A 261 15.94 -5.97 15.77
N GLN A 262 15.05 -6.96 15.87
CA GLN A 262 15.35 -8.32 15.44
C GLN A 262 15.42 -8.39 13.91
N THR A 263 16.39 -9.15 13.41
CA THR A 263 16.50 -9.40 11.98
C THR A 263 15.69 -10.63 11.61
N LYS A 264 15.03 -10.56 10.46
CA LYS A 264 14.30 -11.68 9.88
C LYS A 264 15.31 -12.60 9.20
N GLY A 265 15.36 -13.86 9.66
CA GLY A 265 16.13 -14.93 9.02
C GLY A 265 15.54 -15.40 7.70
#